data_AF-A0A9P5WXX1-F1
#
_entry.id   AF-A0A9P5WXX1-F1
#
_cell.length_a   1.000
_cell.length_b   1.000
_cell.length_c   1.000
_cell.angle_alpha   90.00
_cell.angle_beta   90.00
_cell.angle_gamma   90.00
#
_symmetry.space_group_name_H-M   'P 1'
#
loop_
_entity.id
_entity.type
_entity.pdbx_description
1 polymer ?
#
loop_
_entity_poly.entity_id
_entity_poly.type
_entity_poly.pdbx_seq_one_letter_code
_entity_poly.pdbx_strand_id
1 'polypeptide(L)'
;MSSTANNTVNPIRRDTVAVGGSGTTIRFNTNNPGPWFFHCHIYWHKQAGLATVMLADPATVQTVVHPSKAWEALCPAYNALPEELQ
;
A
#
# COMPACT_ATOMS: atom_id res chain seq x y z
N MET A 1 -24.25 10.78 13.10
CA MET A 1 -23.30 10.99 14.20
C MET A 1 -21.94 11.29 13.61
N SER A 2 -21.59 12.57 13.43
CA SER A 2 -20.23 12.97 13.04
C SER A 2 -19.67 13.77 14.20
N SER A 3 -18.74 13.19 14.94
CA SER A 3 -17.94 13.91 15.93
C SER A 3 -16.79 14.58 15.19
N THR A 4 -16.59 15.87 15.42
CA THR A 4 -15.43 16.62 14.90
C THR A 4 -14.15 16.35 15.70
N ALA A 5 -14.23 15.61 16.81
CA ALA A 5 -13.09 15.31 17.68
C ALA A 5 -12.34 14.05 17.22
N ASN A 6 -11.02 14.15 17.09
CA ASN A 6 -10.14 13.02 16.77
C ASN A 6 -10.08 12.01 17.94
N ASN A 7 -10.59 10.79 17.75
CA ASN A 7 -10.43 9.70 18.72
C ASN A 7 -8.99 9.15 18.65
N THR A 8 -8.18 9.47 19.65
CA THR A 8 -6.78 9.03 19.76
C THR A 8 -6.54 8.00 20.86
N VAL A 9 -7.55 7.68 21.67
CA VAL A 9 -7.43 6.76 22.81
C VAL A 9 -7.65 5.32 22.37
N ASN A 10 -8.76 5.07 21.65
CA ASN A 10 -9.09 3.75 21.14
C ASN A 10 -9.94 3.85 19.86
N PRO A 11 -9.37 4.31 18.74
CA PRO A 11 -10.07 4.30 17.46
C PRO A 11 -10.19 2.87 16.90
N ILE A 12 -11.16 2.68 16.00
CA ILE A 12 -11.24 1.45 15.20
C ILE A 12 -9.95 1.26 14.40
N ARG A 13 -9.47 0.02 14.30
CA ARG A 13 -8.31 -0.36 13.50
C ARG A 13 -8.79 -1.20 12.33
N ARG A 14 -8.33 -0.87 11.12
CA ARG A 14 -8.66 -1.55 9.87
C ARG A 14 -7.67 -1.17 8.77
N ASP A 15 -7.65 -1.92 7.68
CA ASP A 15 -6.84 -1.65 6.48
C ASP A 15 -7.52 -0.70 5.48
N THR A 16 -8.85 -0.76 5.36
CA THR A 16 -9.61 0.02 4.36
C THR A 16 -10.65 0.89 5.04
N VAL A 17 -10.67 2.19 4.75
CA VAL A 17 -11.65 3.14 5.28
C VAL A 17 -12.18 4.06 4.18
N ALA A 18 -13.47 4.38 4.22
CA ALA A 18 -14.05 5.34 3.31
C ALA A 18 -13.49 6.75 3.59
N VAL A 19 -13.19 7.50 2.53
CA VAL A 19 -12.83 8.92 2.64
C VAL A 19 -14.15 9.70 2.75
N GLY A 20 -14.44 10.23 3.93
CA GLY A 20 -15.63 11.04 4.16
C GLY A 20 -15.52 12.42 3.51
N GLY A 21 -16.65 13.11 3.29
CA GLY A 21 -16.67 14.44 2.67
C GLY A 21 -15.89 15.52 3.43
N SER A 22 -15.66 15.34 4.74
CA SER A 22 -14.82 16.20 5.58
C SER A 22 -13.36 15.71 5.70
N GLY A 23 -12.98 14.69 4.94
CA GLY A 23 -11.70 13.99 5.07
C GLY A 23 -11.73 12.88 6.13
N THR A 24 -10.82 11.92 5.99
CA THR A 24 -10.58 10.83 6.93
C THR A 24 -9.12 10.84 7.35
N THR A 25 -8.85 10.81 8.65
CA THR A 25 -7.47 10.78 9.18
C THR A 25 -7.12 9.38 9.67
N ILE A 26 -5.96 8.88 9.26
CA ILE A 26 -5.40 7.60 9.73
C ILE A 26 -4.06 7.81 10.43
N ARG A 27 -3.68 6.89 11.32
CA ARG A 27 -2.37 6.84 11.98
C ARG A 27 -1.88 5.40 11.97
N PHE A 28 -0.59 5.22 11.74
CA PHE A 28 0.07 3.92 11.75
C PHE A 28 1.52 4.08 12.20
N ASN A 29 2.14 2.99 12.64
CA ASN A 29 3.56 2.93 12.95
C ASN A 29 4.32 2.29 11.79
N THR A 30 5.51 2.80 11.48
CA THR A 30 6.39 2.27 10.43
C THR A 30 7.32 1.20 10.98
N ASN A 31 6.77 0.15 11.57
CA ASN A 31 7.52 -0.97 12.15
C ASN A 31 7.62 -2.19 11.22
N ASN A 32 7.33 -2.00 9.93
CA ASN A 32 7.36 -3.03 8.90
C ASN A 32 8.07 -2.49 7.65
N PRO A 33 9.39 -2.72 7.51
CA PRO A 33 10.17 -2.19 6.39
C PRO A 33 9.66 -2.70 5.03
N GLY A 34 9.47 -1.80 4.08
CA GLY A 34 9.10 -2.17 2.72
C GLY A 34 8.38 -1.07 1.93
N PRO A 35 8.21 -1.25 0.62
CA PRO A 35 7.29 -0.47 -0.18
C PRO A 35 5.85 -0.94 0.04
N TRP A 36 5.00 -0.09 0.63
CA TRP A 36 3.60 -0.38 0.91
C TRP A 36 2.67 0.42 0.01
N PHE A 37 1.72 -0.25 -0.64
CA PHE A 37 0.81 0.40 -1.58
C PHE A 37 -0.37 1.06 -0.85
N PHE A 38 -0.62 2.34 -1.12
CA PHE A 38 -1.72 3.11 -0.54
C PHE A 38 -2.53 3.74 -1.68
N HIS A 39 -3.78 3.31 -1.85
CA HIS A 39 -4.58 3.71 -3.01
C HIS A 39 -6.08 3.70 -2.74
N CYS A 40 -6.84 4.30 -3.65
CA CYS A 40 -8.29 4.14 -3.66
C CYS A 40 -8.64 2.71 -4.09
N HIS A 41 -9.46 2.01 -3.31
CA HIS A 41 -9.83 0.62 -3.62
C HIS A 41 -10.91 0.50 -4.72
N ILE A 42 -11.33 1.61 -5.31
CA ILE A 42 -12.15 1.63 -6.52
C ILE A 42 -11.24 1.36 -7.71
N TYR A 43 -11.44 0.22 -8.39
CA TYR A 43 -10.52 -0.28 -9.42
C TYR A 43 -10.15 0.76 -10.47
N TRP A 44 -11.14 1.42 -11.06
CA TRP A 44 -10.92 2.41 -12.11
C TRP A 44 -10.24 3.69 -11.61
N HIS A 45 -10.42 4.08 -10.35
CA HIS A 45 -9.67 5.21 -9.77
C HIS A 45 -8.19 4.85 -9.56
N LYS A 46 -7.91 3.64 -9.03
CA LYS A 46 -6.54 3.12 -8.92
C LYS A 46 -5.87 3.04 -10.29
N GLN A 47 -6.57 2.49 -11.29
CA GLN A 47 -6.06 2.38 -12.66
C GLN A 47 -5.78 3.74 -13.30
N ALA A 48 -6.61 4.75 -12.99
CA ALA A 48 -6.38 6.14 -13.40
C ALA A 48 -5.28 6.86 -12.59
N GLY A 49 -4.62 6.18 -11.65
CA GLY A 49 -3.46 6.71 -10.91
C GLY A 49 -3.75 7.24 -9.51
N LEU A 50 -4.94 7.01 -8.94
CA LEU A 50 -5.25 7.41 -7.55
C LEU A 50 -4.58 6.48 -6.52
N ALA A 51 -3.26 6.50 -6.50
CA ALA A 51 -2.39 5.62 -5.73
C ALA A 51 -1.05 6.29 -5.39
N THR A 52 -0.40 5.80 -4.34
CA THR A 52 0.97 6.15 -3.96
C THR A 52 1.65 4.97 -3.28
N VAL A 53 2.96 5.04 -3.12
CA VAL A 53 3.77 4.03 -2.42
C VAL A 53 4.42 4.68 -1.20
N MET A 54 4.20 4.08 -0.04
CA MET A 54 4.86 4.45 1.21
C MET A 54 6.10 3.58 1.39
N LEU A 55 7.29 4.16 1.24
CA LEU A 55 8.53 3.44 1.52
C LEU A 55 8.88 3.56 3.01
N ALA A 56 8.58 2.51 3.77
CA ALA A 56 8.88 2.44 5.19
C ALA A 56 10.28 1.87 5.42
N ASP A 57 11.07 2.58 6.24
CA ASP A 57 12.45 2.24 6.63
C ASP A 57 13.36 1.80 5.45
N PRO A 58 13.67 2.72 4.50
CA PRO A 58 14.47 2.40 3.31
C PRO A 58 15.84 1.79 3.62
N ALA A 59 16.44 2.15 4.76
CA ALA A 59 17.78 1.74 5.13
C ALA A 59 17.86 0.23 5.45
N THR A 60 16.79 -0.35 6.00
CA THR A 60 16.79 -1.76 6.43
C THR A 60 16.11 -2.70 5.45
N VAL A 61 15.28 -2.19 4.53
CA VAL A 61 14.51 -3.01 3.56
C VAL A 61 15.36 -4.08 2.90
N GLN A 62 16.53 -3.73 2.37
CA GLN A 62 17.39 -4.68 1.65
C GLN A 62 17.99 -5.77 2.55
N THR A 63 18.08 -5.52 3.85
CA THR A 63 18.67 -6.45 4.83
C THR A 63 17.64 -7.35 5.49
N VAL A 64 16.36 -6.99 5.49
CA VAL A 64 15.29 -7.75 6.17
C VAL A 64 14.30 -8.40 5.21
N VAL A 65 14.21 -7.89 3.97
CA VAL A 65 13.40 -8.49 2.91
C VAL A 65 14.32 -9.34 2.04
N HIS A 66 14.06 -10.64 2.03
CA HIS A 66 14.82 -11.61 1.25
C HIS A 66 13.90 -12.29 0.23
N PRO A 67 13.88 -11.81 -1.03
CA PRO A 67 13.13 -12.48 -2.08
C PRO A 67 13.62 -13.92 -2.29
N SER A 68 12.69 -14.81 -2.60
CA SER A 68 13.06 -16.19 -2.97
C SER A 68 13.56 -16.24 -4.40
N LYS A 69 14.29 -17.31 -4.76
CA LYS A 69 14.67 -17.58 -6.16
C LYS A 69 13.48 -17.59 -7.12
N ALA A 70 12.32 -18.06 -6.65
CA ALA A 70 11.08 -18.05 -7.44
C ALA A 70 10.59 -16.63 -7.70
N TRP A 71 10.70 -15.73 -6.70
CA TRP A 71 10.38 -14.31 -6.88
C TRP A 71 11.34 -13.63 -7.85
N GLU A 72 12.65 -13.87 -7.72
CA GLU A 72 13.67 -13.30 -8.60
C GLU A 72 13.48 -13.71 -10.08
N ALA A 73 12.91 -14.89 -10.32
CA ALA A 73 12.59 -15.39 -11.65
C ALA A 73 11.36 -14.74 -12.30
N LEU A 74 10.51 -14.01 -11.56
CA LEU A 74 9.28 -13.42 -12.08
C LEU A 74 9.55 -12.34 -13.13
N CYS A 75 10.48 -11.42 -12.89
CA CYS A 75 10.78 -10.34 -13.83
C CYS A 75 11.30 -10.87 -15.19
N PRO A 76 12.33 -11.76 -15.23
CA PRO A 76 12.75 -12.38 -16.49
C PRO A 76 11.63 -13.13 -17.20
N ALA A 77 10.79 -13.87 -16.47
CA ALA A 77 9.70 -14.64 -17.05
C ALA A 77 8.63 -13.72 -17.68
N TYR A 78 8.18 -12.68 -16.97
CA TYR A 78 7.20 -11.72 -17.49
C TYR A 78 7.73 -10.97 -18.71
N ASN A 79 8.99 -10.52 -18.66
CA ASN A 79 9.62 -9.78 -19.76
C ASN A 79 9.83 -10.62 -21.03
N ALA A 80 9.80 -11.96 -20.93
CA ALA A 80 9.89 -12.87 -22.06
C ALA A 80 8.53 -13.23 -22.68
N LEU A 81 7.41 -12.80 -22.07
CA LEU A 81 6.08 -13.05 -22.62
C LEU A 81 5.82 -12.18 -23.86
N PRO A 82 5.17 -12.72 -24.90
CA PRO A 82 4.54 -11.93 -25.95
C PRO A 82 3.56 -10.89 -25.36
N GLU A 83 3.40 -9.75 -26.02
CA GLU A 83 2.54 -8.63 -25.55
C GLU A 83 1.09 -9.07 -25.37
N GLU A 84 0.59 -9.97 -26.21
CA GLU A 84 -0.76 -10.52 -26.11
C GLU A 84 -1.00 -11.41 -24.87
N LEU A 85 0.07 -11.79 -24.17
CA LEU A 85 0.03 -12.60 -22.94
C LEU A 85 0.41 -11.80 -21.68
N GLN A 86 0.61 -10.50 -21.80
CA GLN A 86 0.84 -9.58 -20.67
C GLN A 86 -0.47 -9.06 -20.09
#